data_AF-A0A1W1WSH9-F1
#
_entry.id   AF-A0A1W1WSH9-F1
#
_cell.length_a   1.000
_cell.length_b   1.000
_cell.length_c   1.000
_cell.angle_alpha   90.00
_cell.angle_beta   90.00
_cell.angle_gamma   90.00
#
_symmetry.space_group_name_H-M   'P 1'
#
loop_
_entity.id
_entity.type
_entity.pdbx_description
1 polymer ?
#
loop_
_entity_poly.entity_id
_entity_poly.type
_entity_poly.pdbx_seq_one_letter_code
_entity_poly.pdbx_strand_id
1 'polypeptide(L)'
;VNGTLPGQEVNGTLPGQEVNGTLPGQEVNGTLPGQEVNGTFISIPLSLPGLEEQQKSLTVKVESGRLMDVKVVDNQPLDIPLPGGKKIELPYGIISFDLEVNNPGESTTVSLAYPYNPNIMGYIKKIDDQWFPIEANVRHDPDNNQTIISFTLVDGGVNDADGRVNGVIKDPGGPYIPQPQPSVTVPLSPLALGFLAALFGFAGSRKIRRN
;
A
#
# COMPACT_ATOMS: atom_id res chain seq x y z
N VAL A 1 -7.02 -47.23 -9.25
CA VAL A 1 -5.53 -47.32 -9.17
C VAL A 1 -5.09 -46.17 -8.29
N ASN A 2 -4.48 -46.45 -7.13
CA ASN A 2 -3.91 -45.40 -6.27
C ASN A 2 -2.71 -44.77 -7.00
N GLY A 3 -2.73 -43.45 -7.19
CA GLY A 3 -1.63 -42.69 -7.75
C GLY A 3 -1.62 -41.27 -7.21
N THR A 4 -0.61 -40.93 -6.43
CA THR A 4 -0.24 -39.56 -6.08
C THR A 4 0.52 -38.99 -7.27
N LEU A 5 0.01 -37.94 -7.93
CA LEU A 5 0.73 -37.24 -8.99
C LEU A 5 1.51 -36.06 -8.36
N PRO A 6 2.83 -35.93 -8.59
CA PRO A 6 3.60 -34.78 -8.13
C PRO A 6 3.31 -33.54 -9.00
N GLY A 7 3.52 -32.36 -8.40
CA GLY A 7 3.07 -31.04 -8.86
C GLY A 7 3.09 -30.81 -10.36
N GLN A 8 1.93 -30.41 -10.91
CA GLN A 8 1.81 -29.92 -12.28
C GLN A 8 1.86 -28.40 -12.31
N GLU A 9 2.70 -27.85 -13.18
CA GLU A 9 2.58 -26.48 -13.67
C GLU A 9 1.27 -26.34 -14.45
N VAL A 10 0.46 -25.32 -14.14
CA VAL A 10 -0.79 -25.06 -14.87
C VAL A 10 -0.53 -23.92 -15.85
N ASN A 11 -0.24 -24.27 -17.11
CA ASN A 11 -0.17 -23.31 -18.22
C ASN A 11 -1.58 -23.13 -18.82
N GLY A 12 -2.20 -21.98 -18.60
CA GLY A 12 -3.53 -21.66 -19.12
C GLY A 12 -3.64 -20.23 -19.65
N THR A 13 -4.16 -20.08 -20.87
CA THR A 13 -4.72 -18.80 -21.35
C THR A 13 -6.20 -18.80 -20.98
N LEU A 14 -6.67 -17.92 -20.08
CA LEU A 14 -8.10 -17.89 -19.71
C LEU A 14 -8.80 -16.59 -20.10
N PRO A 15 -9.84 -16.66 -20.96
CA PRO A 15 -10.85 -15.62 -21.05
C PRO A 15 -11.89 -15.81 -19.93
N GLY A 16 -12.07 -14.78 -19.10
CA GLY A 16 -13.35 -14.46 -18.44
C GLY A 16 -13.97 -15.48 -17.47
N GLN A 17 -13.23 -16.40 -16.86
CA GLN A 17 -13.77 -17.22 -15.75
C GLN A 17 -12.82 -17.27 -14.55
N GLU A 18 -13.39 -17.09 -13.36
CA GLU A 18 -12.72 -17.17 -12.07
C GLU A 18 -12.12 -18.56 -11.85
N VAL A 19 -10.82 -18.61 -11.55
CA VAL A 19 -10.16 -19.84 -11.12
C VAL A 19 -10.34 -19.95 -9.59
N ASN A 20 -11.35 -20.68 -9.16
CA ASN A 20 -11.51 -21.05 -7.76
C ASN A 20 -10.61 -22.26 -7.46
N GLY A 21 -9.34 -22.00 -7.15
CA GLY A 21 -8.39 -23.01 -6.73
C GLY A 21 -7.38 -22.43 -5.74
N THR A 22 -7.47 -22.83 -4.47
CA THR A 22 -6.41 -22.62 -3.48
C THR A 22 -5.59 -23.90 -3.40
N LEU A 23 -4.36 -23.88 -3.91
CA LEU A 23 -3.35 -24.90 -3.62
C LEU A 23 -2.09 -24.17 -3.14
N PRO A 24 -1.63 -24.41 -1.90
CA PRO A 24 -0.40 -23.80 -1.41
C PRO A 24 0.79 -24.36 -2.20
N GLY A 25 1.57 -23.48 -2.83
CA GLY A 25 2.85 -23.84 -3.44
C GLY A 25 2.83 -24.19 -4.94
N GLN A 26 1.90 -23.68 -5.73
CA GLN A 26 1.96 -23.80 -7.19
C GLN A 26 2.09 -22.44 -7.89
N GLU A 27 3.04 -22.34 -8.82
CA GLU A 27 3.18 -21.21 -9.74
C GLU A 27 2.06 -21.26 -10.80
N VAL A 28 1.35 -20.15 -10.97
CA VAL A 28 0.33 -20.01 -12.03
C VAL A 28 0.89 -19.08 -13.10
N ASN A 29 1.29 -19.64 -14.24
CA ASN A 29 1.66 -18.86 -15.43
C ASN A 29 0.40 -18.64 -16.28
N GLY A 30 -0.36 -17.60 -15.93
CA GLY A 30 -1.56 -17.18 -16.67
C GLY A 30 -1.29 -15.93 -17.52
N THR A 31 -1.81 -15.93 -18.75
CA THR A 31 -1.76 -14.77 -19.66
C THR A 31 -3.09 -14.00 -19.63
N LEU A 32 -3.07 -12.68 -19.37
CA LEU A 32 -4.20 -11.78 -19.69
C LEU A 32 -4.27 -11.59 -21.22
N PRO A 33 -5.46 -11.46 -21.84
CA PRO A 33 -5.55 -11.26 -23.27
C PRO A 33 -4.82 -9.96 -23.68
N GLY A 34 -3.70 -10.11 -24.40
CA GLY A 34 -2.97 -9.00 -25.01
C GLY A 34 -1.66 -8.56 -24.34
N GLN A 35 -1.16 -9.23 -23.30
CA GLN A 35 0.18 -8.94 -22.76
C GLN A 35 0.92 -10.22 -22.37
N GLU A 36 2.16 -10.37 -22.84
CA GLU A 36 3.11 -11.35 -22.30
C GLU A 36 3.23 -11.13 -20.79
N VAL A 37 2.81 -12.11 -19.98
CA VAL A 37 2.93 -12.00 -18.53
C VAL A 37 4.30 -12.54 -18.15
N ASN A 38 5.33 -11.72 -18.38
CA ASN A 38 6.58 -11.88 -17.65
C ASN A 38 6.29 -11.55 -16.18
N GLY A 39 6.33 -12.55 -15.30
CA GLY A 39 6.15 -12.35 -13.86
C GLY A 39 5.35 -13.42 -13.13
N THR A 40 5.59 -13.55 -11.82
CA THR A 40 4.84 -14.44 -10.91
C THR A 40 3.70 -13.67 -10.26
N PHE A 41 2.54 -14.31 -10.05
CA PHE A 41 1.47 -13.73 -9.24
C PHE A 41 0.86 -14.74 -8.26
N ILE A 42 0.32 -14.22 -7.15
CA ILE A 42 -0.42 -14.98 -6.14
C ILE A 42 -1.66 -14.18 -5.75
N SER A 43 -2.81 -14.85 -5.69
CA SER A 43 -4.06 -14.28 -5.19
C SER A 43 -4.45 -14.96 -3.87
N ILE A 44 -4.72 -14.15 -2.84
CA ILE A 44 -5.16 -14.64 -1.52
C ILE A 44 -6.50 -14.01 -1.14
N PRO A 45 -7.36 -14.71 -0.39
CA PRO A 45 -8.62 -14.15 0.09
C PRO A 45 -8.36 -12.99 1.07
N LEU A 46 -9.19 -11.96 0.97
CA LEU A 46 -9.18 -10.80 1.87
C LEU A 46 -10.48 -10.81 2.69
N SER A 47 -10.43 -11.42 3.87
CA SER A 47 -11.57 -11.51 4.78
C SER A 47 -11.54 -10.35 5.76
N LEU A 48 -12.28 -9.30 5.47
CA LEU A 48 -12.40 -8.10 6.31
C LEU A 48 -13.81 -8.02 6.91
N PRO A 49 -13.96 -7.66 8.19
CA PRO A 49 -15.28 -7.49 8.76
C PRO A 49 -16.01 -6.30 8.16
N GLY A 50 -17.29 -6.48 7.86
CA GLY A 50 -18.17 -5.42 7.34
C GLY A 50 -18.07 -5.18 5.83
N LEU A 51 -17.18 -5.88 5.11
CA LEU A 51 -17.27 -6.01 3.66
C LEU A 51 -18.16 -7.22 3.38
N GLU A 52 -19.34 -7.02 2.77
CA GLU A 52 -20.24 -8.12 2.38
C GLU A 52 -19.47 -9.19 1.60
N GLU A 53 -19.82 -10.47 1.81
CA GLU A 53 -19.16 -11.70 1.32
C GLU A 53 -19.17 -11.86 -0.22
N GLN A 54 -18.85 -10.83 -0.98
CA GLN A 54 -18.21 -11.04 -2.27
C GLN A 54 -16.81 -11.56 -1.98
N GLN A 55 -16.40 -12.62 -2.66
CA GLN A 55 -15.09 -13.24 -2.56
C GLN A 55 -14.01 -12.23 -3.00
N LYS A 56 -13.62 -11.35 -2.08
CA LYS A 56 -12.60 -10.32 -2.30
C LYS A 56 -11.24 -10.96 -2.14
N SER A 57 -10.35 -10.65 -3.07
CA SER A 57 -8.98 -11.13 -3.05
C SER A 57 -8.01 -9.96 -3.15
N LEU A 58 -6.83 -10.16 -2.59
CA LEU A 58 -5.64 -9.41 -2.94
C LEU A 58 -4.87 -10.24 -3.96
N THR A 59 -4.52 -9.64 -5.09
CA THR A 59 -3.56 -10.22 -6.04
C THR A 59 -2.23 -9.47 -5.95
N VAL A 60 -1.15 -10.20 -5.72
CA VAL A 60 0.22 -9.71 -5.75
C VAL A 60 0.87 -10.23 -7.02
N LYS A 61 1.39 -9.34 -7.87
CA LYS A 61 2.16 -9.68 -9.06
C LYS A 61 3.55 -9.07 -8.96
N VAL A 62 4.57 -9.79 -9.42
CA VAL A 62 5.94 -9.30 -9.56
C VAL A 62 6.41 -9.48 -11.00
N GLU A 63 7.19 -8.55 -11.54
CA GLU A 63 7.70 -8.63 -12.91
C GLU A 63 8.82 -9.68 -13.07
N SER A 64 9.67 -9.81 -12.04
CA SER A 64 10.72 -10.81 -11.92
C SER A 64 10.87 -11.28 -10.48
N GLY A 65 11.47 -12.46 -10.30
CA GLY A 65 11.59 -13.12 -9.00
C GLY A 65 10.37 -14.00 -8.68
N ARG A 66 10.33 -14.52 -7.45
CA ARG A 66 9.32 -15.47 -6.98
C ARG A 66 8.72 -15.01 -5.65
N LEU A 67 7.39 -14.97 -5.61
CA LEU A 67 6.65 -14.66 -4.38
C LEU A 67 6.66 -15.86 -3.42
N MET A 68 6.85 -15.55 -2.14
CA MET A 68 6.87 -16.47 -1.02
C MET A 68 6.05 -15.89 0.13
N ASP A 69 5.46 -16.77 0.95
CA ASP A 69 4.81 -16.40 2.23
C ASP A 69 3.84 -15.19 2.17
N VAL A 70 3.08 -15.09 1.07
CA VAL A 70 2.07 -14.04 0.86
C VAL A 70 0.91 -14.28 1.82
N LYS A 71 0.68 -13.33 2.74
CA LYS A 71 -0.31 -13.47 3.80
C LYS A 71 -0.91 -12.13 4.21
N VAL A 72 -2.12 -12.20 4.76
CA VAL A 72 -2.72 -11.12 5.56
C VAL A 72 -2.27 -11.32 6.99
N VAL A 73 -1.51 -10.37 7.52
CA VAL A 73 -0.99 -10.39 8.91
C VAL A 73 -2.06 -9.87 9.87
N ASP A 74 -2.75 -8.81 9.48
CA ASP A 74 -3.88 -8.23 10.20
C ASP A 74 -4.97 -7.93 9.18
N ASN A 75 -6.18 -8.44 9.40
CA ASN A 75 -7.32 -8.31 8.50
C ASN A 75 -8.34 -7.30 9.02
N GLN A 76 -7.93 -6.38 9.89
CA GLN A 76 -8.74 -5.29 10.41
C GLN A 76 -8.24 -3.94 9.89
N PRO A 77 -9.14 -2.95 9.70
CA PRO A 77 -8.72 -1.57 9.51
C PRO A 77 -7.79 -1.11 10.64
N LEU A 78 -6.66 -0.50 10.28
CA LEU A 78 -5.63 -0.11 11.24
C LEU A 78 -5.28 1.38 11.10
N ASP A 79 -5.48 2.13 12.18
CA ASP A 79 -5.08 3.54 12.28
C ASP A 79 -3.57 3.67 12.53
N ILE A 80 -2.88 4.41 11.66
CA ILE A 80 -1.46 4.70 11.78
C ILE A 80 -1.24 6.19 12.06
N PRO A 81 -0.65 6.54 13.23
CA PRO A 81 -0.21 7.90 13.48
C PRO A 81 1.06 8.19 12.67
N LEU A 82 1.08 9.33 11.99
CA LEU A 82 2.25 9.83 11.27
C LEU A 82 2.82 11.07 11.99
N PRO A 83 4.09 11.42 11.74
CA PRO A 83 4.67 12.68 12.21
C PRO A 83 3.80 13.90 11.84
N GLY A 84 3.80 14.92 12.71
CA GLY A 84 3.00 16.14 12.50
C GLY A 84 1.50 15.99 12.84
N GLY A 85 1.12 14.94 13.56
CA GLY A 85 -0.27 14.72 14.00
C GLY A 85 -1.22 14.29 12.88
N LYS A 86 -0.68 13.91 11.71
CA LYS A 86 -1.44 13.30 10.63
C LYS A 86 -1.81 11.86 11.01
N LYS A 87 -2.97 11.41 10.56
CA LYS A 87 -3.40 10.03 10.68
C LYS A 87 -3.76 9.49 9.31
N ILE A 88 -3.47 8.21 9.11
CA ILE A 88 -3.94 7.44 7.97
C ILE A 88 -4.58 6.16 8.51
N GLU A 89 -5.40 5.52 7.70
CA GLU A 89 -5.97 4.21 7.98
C GLU A 89 -5.53 3.25 6.88
N LEU A 90 -5.19 2.02 7.26
CA LEU A 90 -4.99 0.90 6.35
C LEU A 90 -6.31 0.14 6.27
N PRO A 91 -7.18 0.39 5.26
CA PRO A 91 -8.53 -0.14 5.23
C PRO A 91 -8.58 -1.67 5.07
N TYR A 92 -7.46 -2.27 4.67
CA TYR A 92 -7.28 -3.71 4.44
C TYR A 92 -6.30 -4.35 5.43
N GLY A 93 -5.94 -3.62 6.49
CA GLY A 93 -4.96 -4.04 7.48
C GLY A 93 -3.56 -4.21 6.89
N ILE A 94 -2.81 -5.18 7.43
CA ILE A 94 -1.41 -5.41 7.08
C ILE A 94 -1.32 -6.67 6.23
N ILE A 95 -0.65 -6.56 5.10
CA ILE A 95 -0.21 -7.71 4.31
C ILE A 95 1.30 -7.87 4.41
N SER A 96 1.77 -9.09 4.19
CA SER A 96 3.19 -9.38 4.14
C SER A 96 3.47 -10.41 3.07
N PHE A 97 4.57 -10.22 2.35
CA PHE A 97 5.14 -11.23 1.48
C PHE A 97 6.66 -11.21 1.56
N ASP A 98 7.24 -12.37 1.24
CA ASP A 98 8.64 -12.53 0.92
C ASP A 98 8.78 -12.56 -0.61
N LEU A 99 9.82 -11.94 -1.13
CA LEU A 99 10.07 -11.90 -2.57
C LEU A 99 11.52 -12.29 -2.85
N GLU A 100 11.70 -13.50 -3.37
CA GLU A 100 13.01 -13.98 -3.82
C GLU A 100 13.33 -13.36 -5.18
N VAL A 101 14.45 -12.64 -5.27
CA VAL A 101 14.96 -12.07 -6.53
C VAL A 101 16.02 -12.97 -7.15
N ASN A 102 16.29 -12.85 -8.46
CA ASN A 102 17.20 -13.76 -9.16
C ASN A 102 18.65 -13.61 -8.67
N ASN A 103 19.06 -12.39 -8.33
CA ASN A 103 20.38 -12.08 -7.79
C ASN A 103 20.25 -11.15 -6.56
N PRO A 104 21.06 -11.35 -5.51
CA PRO A 104 21.08 -10.42 -4.39
C PRO A 104 21.36 -8.98 -4.84
N GLY A 105 20.59 -8.03 -4.34
CA GLY A 105 20.66 -6.60 -4.68
C GLY A 105 19.83 -6.20 -5.90
N GLU A 106 19.15 -7.15 -6.55
CA GLU A 106 18.32 -6.88 -7.71
C GLU A 106 17.02 -6.15 -7.32
N SER A 107 16.49 -5.41 -8.29
CA SER A 107 15.22 -4.70 -8.18
C SER A 107 14.13 -5.35 -9.03
N THR A 108 12.89 -5.31 -8.56
CA THR A 108 11.72 -5.77 -9.32
C THR A 108 10.50 -4.92 -9.00
N THR A 109 9.57 -4.81 -9.94
CA THR A 109 8.31 -4.10 -9.75
C THR A 109 7.26 -5.03 -9.16
N VAL A 110 6.62 -4.59 -8.08
CA VAL A 110 5.48 -5.25 -7.46
C VAL A 110 4.20 -4.49 -7.84
N SER A 111 3.14 -5.22 -8.15
CA SER A 111 1.78 -4.71 -8.37
C SER A 111 0.80 -5.43 -7.44
N LEU A 112 0.10 -4.66 -6.61
CA LEU A 112 -0.90 -5.12 -5.66
C LEU A 112 -2.28 -4.69 -6.17
N ALA A 113 -3.13 -5.64 -6.54
CA ALA A 113 -4.52 -5.39 -6.90
C ALA A 113 -5.42 -5.71 -5.71
N TYR A 114 -5.94 -4.66 -5.08
CA TYR A 114 -6.93 -4.73 -4.01
C TYR A 114 -8.35 -4.61 -4.56
N PRO A 115 -9.39 -4.98 -3.79
CA PRO A 115 -10.76 -4.59 -4.10
C PRO A 115 -10.87 -3.07 -4.27
N TYR A 116 -11.74 -2.62 -5.16
CA TYR A 116 -11.90 -1.21 -5.48
C TYR A 116 -12.15 -0.37 -4.22
N ASN A 117 -11.29 0.63 -4.01
CA ASN A 117 -11.48 1.67 -3.03
C ASN A 117 -10.91 2.99 -3.59
N PRO A 118 -11.77 3.95 -3.96
CA PRO A 118 -11.34 5.20 -4.58
C PRO A 118 -10.61 6.16 -3.62
N ASN A 119 -10.62 5.86 -2.32
CA ASN A 119 -10.00 6.71 -1.31
C ASN A 119 -8.53 6.32 -1.01
N ILE A 120 -8.08 5.18 -1.54
CA ILE A 120 -6.67 4.75 -1.41
C ILE A 120 -5.78 5.76 -2.12
N MET A 121 -4.80 6.30 -1.40
CA MET A 121 -3.91 7.35 -1.92
C MET A 121 -2.45 6.93 -2.03
N GLY A 122 -2.08 5.77 -1.51
CA GLY A 122 -0.70 5.30 -1.58
C GLY A 122 -0.49 4.01 -0.79
N TYR A 123 0.78 3.70 -0.57
CA TYR A 123 1.23 2.54 0.18
C TYR A 123 2.17 2.94 1.30
N ILE A 124 2.10 2.22 2.41
CA ILE A 124 2.98 2.42 3.56
C ILE A 124 3.60 1.10 3.97
N LYS A 125 4.90 1.11 4.25
CA LYS A 125 5.66 -0.04 4.69
C LYS A 125 5.95 0.03 6.17
N LYS A 126 6.06 -1.15 6.79
CA LYS A 126 6.52 -1.31 8.17
C LYS A 126 7.99 -1.76 8.15
N ILE A 127 8.89 -0.93 8.65
CA ILE A 127 10.34 -1.20 8.70
C ILE A 127 10.80 -0.93 10.13
N ASP A 128 11.46 -1.88 10.78
CA ASP A 128 11.89 -1.78 12.18
C ASP A 128 10.77 -1.28 13.13
N ASP A 129 9.56 -1.82 12.96
CA ASP A 129 8.34 -1.43 13.68
C ASP A 129 7.86 0.03 13.49
N GLN A 130 8.46 0.76 12.55
CA GLN A 130 8.05 2.10 12.15
C GLN A 130 7.41 2.11 10.77
N TRP A 131 6.54 3.10 10.53
CA TRP A 131 5.75 3.19 9.31
C TRP A 131 6.28 4.29 8.38
N PHE A 132 6.61 3.92 7.14
CA PHE A 132 7.19 4.81 6.14
C PHE A 132 6.37 4.82 4.85
N PRO A 133 5.82 5.97 4.42
CA PRO A 133 5.14 6.06 3.14
C PRO A 133 6.17 5.90 2.03
N ILE A 134 5.81 5.16 0.99
CA ILE A 134 6.65 4.96 -0.18
C ILE A 134 6.06 5.64 -1.40
N GLU A 135 6.92 5.94 -2.38
CA GLU A 135 6.47 6.36 -3.70
C GLU A 135 5.86 5.15 -4.42
N ALA A 136 4.56 5.24 -4.73
CA ALA A 136 3.82 4.21 -5.43
C ALA A 136 2.87 4.86 -6.45
N ASN A 137 2.66 4.20 -7.57
CA ASN A 137 1.61 4.55 -8.52
C ASN A 137 0.31 3.89 -8.09
N VAL A 138 -0.75 4.69 -7.91
CA VAL A 138 -2.10 4.20 -7.59
C VAL A 138 -3.00 4.41 -8.79
N ARG A 139 -3.61 3.32 -9.27
CA ARG A 139 -4.60 3.32 -10.34
C ARG A 139 -5.93 2.78 -9.81
N HIS A 140 -6.98 3.57 -9.94
CA HIS A 140 -8.35 3.15 -9.64
C HIS A 140 -9.00 2.61 -10.91
N ASP A 141 -9.51 1.39 -10.84
CA ASP A 141 -10.09 0.65 -11.96
C ASP A 141 -11.51 0.19 -11.56
N PRO A 142 -12.51 1.09 -11.64
CA PRO A 142 -13.87 0.79 -11.22
C PRO A 142 -14.52 -0.30 -12.08
N ASP A 143 -14.15 -0.38 -13.37
CA ASP A 143 -14.72 -1.35 -14.31
C ASP A 143 -14.34 -2.79 -13.95
N ASN A 144 -13.13 -2.99 -13.43
CA ASN A 144 -12.65 -4.29 -12.93
C ASN A 144 -12.81 -4.46 -11.41
N ASN A 145 -13.48 -3.53 -10.73
CA ASN A 145 -13.65 -3.51 -9.28
C ASN A 145 -12.31 -3.64 -8.52
N GLN A 146 -11.27 -2.95 -8.99
CA GLN A 146 -9.92 -3.02 -8.43
C GLN A 146 -9.30 -1.65 -8.14
N THR A 147 -8.43 -1.61 -7.15
CA THR A 147 -7.45 -0.53 -6.97
C THR A 147 -6.06 -1.15 -6.99
N ILE A 148 -5.27 -0.73 -7.97
CA ILE A 148 -3.96 -1.29 -8.27
C ILE A 148 -2.90 -0.33 -7.78
N ILE A 149 -1.95 -0.84 -7.00
CA ILE A 149 -0.82 -0.09 -6.47
C ILE A 149 0.45 -0.74 -6.99
N SER A 150 1.33 0.03 -7.61
CA SER A 150 2.60 -0.47 -8.14
C SER A 150 3.79 0.34 -7.67
N PHE A 151 4.89 -0.34 -7.36
CA PHE A 151 6.14 0.25 -6.89
C PHE A 151 7.32 -0.71 -7.11
N THR A 152 8.54 -0.17 -7.14
CA THR A 152 9.77 -0.97 -7.27
C THR A 152 10.37 -1.24 -5.90
N LEU A 153 10.78 -2.49 -5.67
CA LEU A 153 11.57 -2.90 -4.51
C LEU A 153 12.98 -3.31 -4.95
N VAL A 154 13.93 -3.21 -4.02
CA VAL A 154 15.33 -3.59 -4.20
C VAL A 154 15.73 -4.44 -3.00
N ASP A 155 16.33 -5.61 -3.22
CA ASP A 155 16.89 -6.47 -2.17
C ASP A 155 18.01 -5.75 -1.42
N GLY A 156 17.86 -5.59 -0.11
CA GLY A 156 18.71 -4.75 0.74
C GLY A 156 18.52 -3.24 0.55
N GLY A 157 17.48 -2.81 -0.16
CA GLY A 157 17.14 -1.41 -0.33
C GLY A 157 16.41 -0.79 0.86
N VAL A 158 16.17 0.52 0.81
CA VAL A 158 15.49 1.27 1.90
C VAL A 158 14.04 0.84 2.15
N ASN A 159 13.43 0.12 1.21
CA ASN A 159 12.06 -0.38 1.28
C ASN A 159 12.02 -1.90 1.49
N ASP A 160 13.16 -2.53 1.76
CA ASP A 160 13.27 -3.92 2.20
C ASP A 160 13.34 -3.96 3.72
N ALA A 161 12.39 -4.64 4.37
CA ALA A 161 12.17 -4.48 5.79
C ALA A 161 13.31 -5.02 6.68
N ASP A 162 14.14 -5.95 6.17
CA ASP A 162 15.33 -6.39 6.89
C ASP A 162 16.63 -5.67 6.46
N GLY A 163 16.57 -4.89 5.37
CA GLY A 163 17.66 -4.10 4.81
C GLY A 163 18.87 -4.92 4.36
N ARG A 164 18.74 -6.24 4.13
CA ARG A 164 19.87 -7.12 3.80
C ARG A 164 19.89 -7.48 2.33
N VAL A 165 21.05 -7.36 1.71
CA VAL A 165 21.31 -7.91 0.37
C VAL A 165 21.51 -9.42 0.48
N ASN A 166 20.41 -10.18 0.47
CA ASN A 166 20.43 -11.64 0.68
C ASN A 166 19.63 -12.44 -0.35
N GLY A 167 19.06 -11.77 -1.35
CA GLY A 167 18.22 -12.35 -2.39
C GLY A 167 16.74 -12.45 -2.02
N VAL A 168 16.32 -11.98 -0.83
CA VAL A 168 14.93 -12.06 -0.35
C VAL A 168 14.51 -10.72 0.25
N ILE A 169 13.59 -10.06 -0.43
CA ILE A 169 12.95 -8.83 0.06
C ILE A 169 11.82 -9.19 1.03
N LYS A 170 11.81 -8.55 2.20
CA LYS A 170 10.74 -8.62 3.18
C LYS A 170 9.81 -7.41 3.02
N ASP A 171 8.52 -7.65 2.76
CA ASP A 171 7.55 -6.57 2.58
C ASP A 171 6.29 -6.68 3.44
N PRO A 172 6.32 -6.26 4.71
CA PRO A 172 5.12 -5.96 5.47
C PRO A 172 4.65 -4.52 5.20
N GLY A 173 3.37 -4.35 4.88
CA GLY A 173 2.80 -3.04 4.56
C GLY A 173 1.31 -3.06 4.27
N GLY A 174 0.77 -1.94 3.81
CA GLY A 174 -0.62 -1.84 3.41
C GLY A 174 -0.94 -0.57 2.62
N PRO A 175 -2.05 -0.57 1.87
CA PRO A 175 -2.57 0.63 1.22
C PRO A 175 -3.11 1.56 2.30
N TYR A 176 -3.05 2.88 2.07
CA TYR A 176 -3.61 3.82 3.04
C TYR A 176 -4.61 4.79 2.44
N ILE A 177 -5.55 5.21 3.29
CA ILE A 177 -6.43 6.35 3.08
C ILE A 177 -6.08 7.45 4.11
N PRO A 178 -6.06 8.74 3.73
CA PRO A 178 -5.91 9.81 4.71
C PRO A 178 -7.14 9.89 5.62
N GLN A 179 -6.93 10.05 6.92
CA GLN A 179 -8.01 10.34 7.85
C GLN A 179 -8.19 11.85 7.97
N PRO A 180 -9.44 12.36 7.98
CA PRO A 180 -9.68 13.78 8.19
C PRO A 180 -9.14 14.22 9.55
N GLN A 181 -8.23 15.20 9.56
CA GLN A 181 -7.78 15.80 10.82
C GLN A 181 -8.90 16.68 11.39
N PRO A 182 -9.20 16.60 12.70
CA PRO A 182 -10.10 17.56 13.32
C PRO A 182 -9.53 18.97 13.14
N SER A 183 -10.32 19.89 12.58
CA SER A 183 -9.95 21.29 12.50
C SER A 183 -9.79 21.86 13.91
N VAL A 184 -8.58 22.23 14.29
CA VAL A 184 -8.35 22.96 15.55
C VAL A 184 -8.84 24.38 15.33
N THR A 185 -10.10 24.65 15.62
CA THR A 185 -10.60 26.02 15.75
C THR A 185 -9.94 26.63 16.99
N VAL A 186 -8.86 27.38 16.81
CA VAL A 186 -8.33 28.24 17.87
C VAL A 186 -9.32 29.40 18.05
N PRO A 187 -10.05 29.50 19.18
CA PRO A 187 -10.87 30.68 19.42
C PRO A 187 -9.93 31.88 19.54
N LEU A 188 -10.04 32.82 18.61
CA LEU A 188 -9.39 34.13 18.73
C LEU A 188 -10.03 34.84 19.93
N SER A 189 -9.35 34.81 21.08
CA SER A 189 -9.80 35.60 22.22
C SER A 189 -9.64 37.10 21.89
N PRO A 190 -10.52 37.97 22.39
CA PRO A 190 -10.36 39.43 22.24
C PRO A 190 -8.99 39.94 22.74
N LEU A 191 -8.37 39.25 23.71
CA LEU A 191 -7.02 39.52 24.18
C LEU A 191 -5.94 39.19 23.13
N ALA A 192 -6.09 38.10 22.37
CA ALA A 192 -5.16 37.74 21.29
C ALA A 192 -5.21 38.75 20.11
N LEU A 193 -6.40 39.28 19.80
CA LEU A 193 -6.54 40.41 18.86
C LEU A 193 -5.90 41.69 19.39
N GLY A 194 -6.03 41.94 20.70
CA GLY A 194 -5.41 43.11 21.36
C GLY A 194 -3.88 43.13 21.24
N PHE A 195 -3.23 41.97 21.39
CA PHE A 195 -1.78 41.84 21.18
C PHE A 195 -1.37 42.05 19.71
N LEU A 196 -2.17 41.57 18.75
CA LEU A 196 -1.90 41.78 17.32
C LEU A 196 -2.06 43.25 16.90
N ALA A 197 -3.06 43.96 17.44
CA ALA A 197 -3.28 45.38 17.17
C ALA A 197 -2.20 46.28 17.81
N ALA A 198 -1.71 45.92 19.00
CA ALA A 198 -0.64 46.66 19.68
C ALA A 198 0.70 46.61 18.92
N LEU A 199 0.97 45.52 18.19
CA LEU A 199 2.18 45.39 17.35
C LEU A 199 2.17 46.30 16.11
N PHE A 200 1.00 46.66 15.56
CA PHE A 200 0.88 47.60 14.44
C PHE A 200 0.74 49.08 14.87
N GLY A 201 0.33 49.35 16.11
CA GLY A 201 0.08 50.71 16.61
C GLY A 201 1.32 51.56 16.90
N PHE A 202 2.51 50.97 17.07
CA PHE A 202 3.72 51.71 17.47
C PHE A 202 4.50 52.37 16.32
N ALA A 203 4.16 52.12 15.05
CA ALA A 203 4.88 52.69 13.90
C ALA A 203 4.36 54.07 13.44
N GLY A 204 3.20 54.53 13.94
CA GLY A 204 2.45 55.65 13.38
C GLY A 204 2.30 56.86 14.29
N SER A 205 3.38 57.45 14.82
CA SER A 205 3.31 58.76 15.47
C SER A 205 4.65 59.50 15.44
N ARG A 206 5.10 59.92 14.24
CA ARG A 206 6.04 61.05 14.11
C ARG A 206 5.29 62.33 13.74
N LYS A 207 5.10 63.12 14.78
CA LYS A 207 4.52 64.47 14.91
C LYS A 207 4.96 65.43 13.78
N ILE A 208 4.02 65.86 12.93
CA ILE A 208 4.20 67.03 12.06
C ILE A 208 3.79 68.28 12.85
N ARG A 209 4.76 69.16 13.15
CA ARG A 209 4.49 70.52 13.65
C ARG A 209 4.31 71.44 12.44
N ARG A 210 3.17 72.13 12.37
CA ARG A 210 2.92 73.25 11.43
C ARG A 210 3.56 74.52 11.98
N ASN A 211 4.32 75.21 11.15
CA ASN A 211 4.50 76.67 11.20
C ASN A 211 3.78 77.26 9.98
#